data_AF-A0A7Y9ATT1-F1
#
_entry.id   AF-A0A7Y9ATT1-F1
#
_cell.length_a   1.000
_cell.length_b   1.000
_cell.length_c   1.000
_cell.angle_alpha   90.00
_cell.angle_beta   90.00
_cell.angle_gamma   90.00
#
_symmetry.space_group_name_H-M   'P 1'
#
loop_
_entity.id
_entity.type
_entity.pdbx_description
1 polymer ?
#
loop_
_entity_poly.entity_id
_entity_poly.type
_entity_poly.pdbx_seq_one_letter_code
_entity_poly.pdbx_strand_id
1 'polypeptide(L)'
;MRDLPPSSLGRSRVALLFGPAARAGWTLGELARHAAATNGHRLLVGSADEVADDLQHWFEHGAADGFTVIPTHVPAGLEACTDLVVPRLQERGLFRREYAAGTLRGNLGLG
;
A
#
# COMPACT_ATOMS: atom_id res chain seq x y z
N MET A 1 -24.64 -3.97 -8.94
CA MET A 1 -23.43 -4.71 -8.52
C MET A 1 -23.79 -6.18 -8.60
N ARG A 2 -23.13 -6.97 -9.46
CA ARG A 2 -23.49 -8.39 -9.66
C ARG A 2 -23.23 -9.16 -8.34
N ASP A 3 -24.17 -9.98 -7.90
CA ASP A 3 -24.00 -10.77 -6.68
C ASP A 3 -22.83 -11.74 -6.84
N LEU A 4 -21.85 -11.59 -5.93
CA LEU A 4 -20.67 -12.46 -5.88
C LEU A 4 -21.00 -13.67 -5.01
N PRO A 5 -20.53 -14.87 -5.37
CA PRO A 5 -20.79 -16.07 -4.59
C PRO A 5 -20.23 -15.92 -3.17
N PRO A 6 -20.84 -16.57 -2.17
CA PRO A 6 -20.36 -16.51 -0.79
C PRO A 6 -18.89 -16.97 -0.73
N SER A 7 -18.03 -16.11 -0.20
CA SER A 7 -16.59 -16.33 -0.09
C SER A 7 -16.16 -16.42 1.37
N SER A 8 -15.21 -17.33 1.65
CA SER A 8 -14.48 -17.34 2.93
C SER A 8 -13.55 -16.12 3.07
N LEU A 9 -13.16 -15.52 1.94
CA LEU A 9 -12.54 -14.20 1.89
C LEU A 9 -13.60 -13.17 2.29
N GLY A 10 -13.31 -12.31 3.29
CA GLY A 10 -14.25 -11.28 3.70
C GLY A 10 -14.72 -10.40 2.54
N ARG A 11 -15.95 -9.85 2.62
CA ARG A 11 -16.58 -9.06 1.54
C ARG A 11 -15.66 -7.97 0.96
N SER A 12 -14.90 -7.28 1.81
CA SER A 12 -13.95 -6.24 1.38
C SER A 12 -12.85 -6.77 0.47
N ARG A 13 -12.34 -7.98 0.72
CA ARG A 13 -11.27 -8.60 -0.06
C ARG A 13 -11.74 -8.99 -1.46
N VAL A 14 -12.97 -9.49 -1.54
CA VAL A 14 -13.63 -9.75 -2.82
C VAL A 14 -13.82 -8.45 -3.61
N ALA A 15 -14.28 -7.36 -2.97
CA ALA A 15 -14.45 -6.08 -3.64
C ALA A 15 -13.12 -5.52 -4.21
N LEU A 16 -12.02 -5.66 -3.47
CA LEU A 16 -10.69 -5.19 -3.91
C LEU A 16 -10.14 -5.98 -5.09
N LEU A 17 -10.38 -7.30 -5.15
CA LEU A 17 -9.89 -8.15 -6.24
C LEU A 17 -10.76 -8.06 -7.51
N PHE A 18 -12.09 -8.15 -7.34
CA PHE A 18 -13.02 -8.25 -8.48
C PHE A 18 -13.52 -6.89 -8.97
N GLY A 19 -13.51 -5.86 -8.12
CA GLY A 19 -13.97 -4.52 -8.48
C GLY A 19 -13.19 -3.90 -9.66
N PRO A 20 -11.85 -3.84 -9.61
CA PRO A 20 -11.03 -3.39 -10.74
C PRO A 20 -11.24 -4.23 -12.00
N ALA A 21 -11.27 -5.56 -11.84
CA ALA A 21 -11.46 -6.50 -12.95
C ALA A 21 -12.78 -6.27 -13.70
N ALA A 22 -13.87 -6.04 -12.96
CA ALA A 22 -15.18 -5.76 -13.54
C ALA A 22 -15.22 -4.42 -14.31
N ARG A 23 -14.51 -3.39 -13.81
CA ARG A 23 -14.41 -2.09 -14.49
C ARG A 23 -13.52 -2.14 -15.74
N ALA A 24 -12.46 -2.94 -15.71
CA ALA A 24 -11.48 -3.05 -16.79
C ALA A 24 -11.80 -4.16 -17.81
N GLY A 25 -12.85 -4.96 -17.59
CA GLY A 25 -13.24 -6.05 -18.48
C GLY A 25 -12.23 -7.19 -18.55
N TRP A 26 -11.51 -7.46 -17.45
CA TRP A 26 -10.46 -8.49 -17.41
C TRP A 26 -10.98 -9.90 -17.64
N THR A 27 -10.19 -10.68 -18.36
CA THR A 27 -10.31 -12.14 -18.44
C THR A 27 -10.02 -12.79 -17.08
N LEU A 28 -10.44 -14.04 -16.90
CA LEU A 28 -10.13 -14.81 -15.68
C LEU A 28 -8.61 -14.93 -15.46
N GLY A 29 -7.83 -15.06 -16.53
CA GLY A 29 -6.36 -15.13 -16.46
C GLY A 29 -5.73 -13.81 -15.98
N GLU A 30 -6.26 -12.66 -16.41
CA GLU A 30 -5.79 -11.35 -15.95
C GLU A 30 -6.15 -11.10 -14.48
N LEU A 31 -7.38 -11.44 -14.08
CA LEU A 31 -7.78 -11.41 -12.68
C LEU A 31 -6.88 -12.31 -11.83
N ALA A 32 -6.58 -13.53 -12.28
CA ALA A 32 -5.70 -14.45 -11.55
C ALA A 32 -4.29 -13.88 -11.38
N ARG A 33 -3.70 -13.29 -12.43
CA ARG A 33 -2.39 -12.62 -12.35
C ARG A 33 -2.40 -11.44 -11.37
N HIS A 34 -3.44 -10.61 -11.43
CA HIS A 34 -3.58 -9.48 -10.51
C HIS A 34 -3.75 -9.93 -9.06
N ALA A 35 -4.58 -10.95 -8.83
CA ALA A 35 -4.79 -11.50 -7.49
C ALA A 35 -3.51 -12.11 -6.92
N ALA A 36 -2.71 -12.79 -7.75
CA ALA A 36 -1.42 -13.33 -7.35
C ALA A 36 -0.40 -12.24 -7.00
N ALA A 37 -0.37 -11.14 -7.75
CA ALA A 37 0.58 -10.04 -7.53
C ALA A 37 0.23 -9.16 -6.32
N THR A 38 -1.07 -8.93 -6.09
CA THR A 38 -1.51 -7.93 -5.10
C THR A 38 -2.06 -8.55 -3.83
N ASN A 39 -2.67 -9.73 -3.93
CA ASN A 39 -3.52 -10.30 -2.89
C ASN A 39 -4.47 -9.25 -2.26
N GLY A 40 -5.03 -8.35 -3.07
CA GLY A 40 -5.94 -7.29 -2.62
C GLY A 40 -5.26 -6.13 -1.87
N HIS A 41 -3.93 -6.11 -1.76
CA HIS A 41 -3.17 -4.94 -1.30
C HIS A 41 -3.02 -3.93 -2.43
N ARG A 42 -2.76 -2.67 -2.07
CA ARG A 42 -2.48 -1.62 -3.04
C ARG A 42 -1.12 -1.89 -3.68
N LEU A 43 -1.10 -2.08 -5.00
CA LEU A 43 0.12 -2.18 -5.78
C LEU A 43 0.48 -0.78 -6.30
N LEU A 44 1.64 -0.28 -5.92
CA LEU A 44 2.18 0.99 -6.39
C LEU A 44 3.35 0.72 -7.33
N VAL A 45 3.25 1.26 -8.54
CA VAL A 45 4.28 1.16 -9.59
C VAL A 45 4.46 2.55 -10.17
N GLY A 46 5.66 3.09 -10.03
CA GLY A 46 5.98 4.45 -10.48
C GLY A 46 7.34 4.90 -9.95
N SER A 47 7.66 6.16 -10.22
CA SER A 47 8.77 6.89 -9.64
C SER A 47 8.60 7.09 -8.12
N ALA A 48 9.69 7.45 -7.44
CA ALA A 48 9.66 7.72 -6.01
C ALA A 48 8.70 8.87 -5.64
N ASP A 49 8.58 9.88 -6.51
CA ASP A 49 7.67 11.00 -6.32
C ASP A 49 6.20 10.57 -6.47
N GLU A 50 5.88 9.77 -7.49
CA GLU A 50 4.51 9.24 -7.67
C GLU A 50 4.08 8.35 -6.50
N VAL A 51 5.00 7.54 -5.97
CA VAL A 51 4.72 6.71 -4.78
C VAL A 51 4.54 7.60 -3.55
N ALA A 52 5.38 8.61 -3.35
CA ALA A 52 5.25 9.54 -2.23
C ALA A 52 3.95 10.38 -2.31
N ASP A 53 3.55 10.81 -3.50
CA ASP A 53 2.28 11.50 -3.76
C ASP A 53 1.09 10.64 -3.36
N ASP A 54 1.12 9.34 -3.70
CA ASP A 54 0.05 8.41 -3.36
C ASP A 54 -0.08 8.22 -1.84
N LEU A 55 1.04 8.00 -1.14
CA LEU A 55 1.07 7.84 0.31
C LEU A 55 0.62 9.12 1.03
N GLN A 56 1.07 10.28 0.56
CA GLN A 56 0.65 11.59 1.06
C GLN A 56 -0.86 11.77 0.89
N HIS A 57 -1.40 11.49 -0.29
CA HIS A 57 -2.83 11.61 -0.56
C HIS A 57 -3.65 10.80 0.45
N TRP A 58 -3.29 9.54 0.70
CA TRP A 58 -4.00 8.70 1.68
C TRP A 58 -3.89 9.24 3.11
N PHE A 59 -2.70 9.70 3.52
CA PHE A 59 -2.50 10.26 4.85
C PHE A 59 -3.30 11.54 5.07
N GLU A 60 -3.20 12.51 4.15
CA GLU A 60 -3.87 13.82 4.26
C GLU A 60 -5.39 13.71 4.21
N HIS A 61 -5.92 12.66 3.56
CA HIS A 61 -7.36 12.40 3.50
C HIS A 61 -7.85 11.49 4.63
N GLY A 62 -7.01 11.22 5.65
CA GLY A 62 -7.38 10.44 6.83
C GLY A 62 -7.65 8.96 6.55
N ALA A 63 -7.11 8.41 5.47
CA ALA A 63 -7.29 7.00 5.12
C ALA A 63 -6.37 6.06 5.91
N ALA A 64 -5.23 6.56 6.42
CA ALA A 64 -4.30 5.81 7.26
C ALA A 64 -3.37 6.74 8.06
N ASP A 65 -2.97 6.31 9.27
CA ASP A 65 -1.91 6.95 10.08
C ASP A 65 -0.49 6.46 9.72
N GLY A 66 -0.40 5.39 8.91
CA GLY A 66 0.84 4.77 8.48
C GLY A 66 0.57 3.55 7.59
N PHE A 67 1.63 3.01 6.98
CA PHE A 67 1.51 1.96 5.97
C PHE A 67 2.40 0.77 6.29
N THR A 68 1.89 -0.43 5.96
CA THR A 68 2.71 -1.65 5.90
C THR A 68 3.27 -1.80 4.50
N VAL A 69 4.60 -1.77 4.38
CA VAL A 69 5.29 -1.99 3.11
C VAL A 69 5.48 -3.49 2.89
N ILE A 70 5.04 -3.98 1.73
CA ILE A 70 5.25 -5.38 1.29
C ILE A 70 6.13 -5.33 0.05
N PRO A 71 7.46 -5.47 0.19
CA PRO A 71 8.37 -5.43 -0.95
C PRO A 71 8.09 -6.56 -1.94
N THR A 72 8.29 -6.30 -3.23
CA THR A 72 8.18 -7.33 -4.29
C THR A 72 9.25 -8.41 -4.16
N HIS A 73 10.43 -8.03 -3.66
CA HIS A 73 11.55 -8.90 -3.35
C HIS A 73 12.46 -8.22 -2.32
N VAL A 74 13.27 -9.01 -1.64
CA VAL A 74 14.23 -8.52 -0.63
C VAL A 74 15.66 -8.94 -1.01
N PRO A 75 16.66 -8.07 -0.74
CA PRO A 75 16.55 -6.80 -0.03
C PRO A 75 16.15 -5.60 -0.91
N ALA A 76 16.43 -5.66 -2.22
CA ALA A 76 16.39 -4.48 -3.09
C ALA A 76 15.03 -3.77 -3.19
N GLY A 77 13.90 -4.48 -3.07
CA GLY A 77 12.59 -3.82 -3.03
C GLY A 77 12.35 -3.00 -1.77
N LEU A 78 12.93 -3.42 -0.64
CA LEU A 78 12.89 -2.65 0.60
C LEU A 78 13.84 -1.46 0.53
N GLU A 79 15.07 -1.68 0.02
CA GLU A 79 16.07 -0.63 -0.19
C GLU A 79 15.55 0.47 -1.12
N ALA A 80 14.88 0.11 -2.22
CA ALA A 80 14.26 1.10 -3.10
C ALA A 80 13.24 1.98 -2.36
N CYS A 81 12.49 1.42 -1.41
CA CYS A 81 11.56 2.20 -0.60
C CYS A 81 12.30 3.13 0.38
N THR A 82 13.33 2.63 1.09
CA THR A 82 14.07 3.41 2.08
C THR A 82 14.97 4.47 1.47
N ASP A 83 15.53 4.20 0.29
CA ASP A 83 16.57 5.03 -0.31
C ASP A 83 15.99 6.06 -1.28
N LEU A 84 14.82 5.77 -1.87
CA LEU A 84 14.18 6.64 -2.86
C LEU A 84 12.91 7.31 -2.33
N VAL A 85 12.01 6.58 -1.67
CA VAL A 85 10.69 7.10 -1.27
C VAL A 85 10.76 7.82 0.09
N VAL A 86 11.40 7.24 1.08
CA VAL A 86 11.49 7.83 2.43
C VAL A 86 12.09 9.26 2.41
N PRO A 87 13.16 9.56 1.65
CA PRO A 87 13.68 10.93 1.55
C PRO A 87 12.65 11.93 1.04
N ARG A 88 11.81 11.56 0.07
CA ARG A 88 10.72 12.43 -0.43
C ARG A 88 9.68 12.70 0.64
N LEU A 89 9.29 11.69 1.42
CA LEU A 89 8.38 11.87 2.55
C LEU A 89 9.00 12.76 3.65
N GLN A 90 10.30 12.65 3.90
CA GLN A 90 11.02 13.51 4.86
C GLN A 90 11.19 14.96 4.37
N GLU A 91 11.38 15.17 3.07
CA GLU A 91 11.39 16.52 2.46
C GLU A 91 10.03 17.21 2.61
N ARG A 92 8.94 16.44 2.55
CA ARG A 92 7.56 16.90 2.70
C ARG A 92 7.08 17.01 4.16
N GLY A 93 7.92 16.63 5.13
CA GLY A 93 7.55 16.62 6.55
C GLY A 93 6.57 15.52 6.97
N LEU A 94 6.38 14.50 6.13
CA LEU A 94 5.45 13.39 6.34
C LEU A 94 6.10 12.17 7.03
N PHE A 95 7.43 12.16 7.14
CA PHE A 95 8.16 11.09 7.81
C PHE A 95 9.28 11.64 8.69
N ARG A 96 9.51 10.99 9.82
CA ARG A 96 10.55 11.37 10.78
C ARG A 96 11.95 11.24 10.17
N ARG A 97 12.87 12.11 10.57
CA ARG A 97 14.30 12.03 10.20
C ARG A 97 15.13 11.25 11.20
N GLU A 98 14.70 11.23 12.45
CA GLU A 98 15.36 10.53 13.54
C GLU A 98 14.31 9.88 14.45
N TYR A 99 14.73 8.87 15.22
CA TYR A 99 13.87 8.25 16.22
C TYR A 99 13.78 9.14 17.46
N ALA A 100 12.55 9.48 17.86
CA ALA A 100 12.32 10.34 19.02
C ALA A 100 12.41 9.58 20.36
N ALA A 101 12.28 8.25 20.33
CA ALA A 101 12.32 7.41 21.53
C ALA A 101 13.07 6.09 21.30
N GLY A 102 13.54 5.50 22.40
CA GLY A 102 14.16 4.16 22.40
C GLY A 102 13.16 3.00 22.42
N THR A 103 11.85 3.27 22.43
CA THR A 103 10.80 2.24 22.50
C THR A 103 9.85 2.35 21.31
N LEU A 104 9.23 1.22 20.94
CA LEU A 104 8.22 1.20 19.89
C LEU A 104 7.04 2.12 20.21
N ARG A 105 6.54 2.04 21.46
CA ARG A 105 5.44 2.85 21.96
C ARG A 105 5.72 4.35 21.82
N GLY A 106 6.89 4.81 22.26
CA GLY A 106 7.29 6.22 22.13
C GLY A 106 7.40 6.67 20.67
N ASN A 107 7.94 5.83 19.79
CA ASN A 107 8.05 6.16 18.36
C ASN A 107 6.70 6.18 17.61
N LEU A 108 5.66 5.60 18.19
CA LEU A 108 4.28 5.62 17.67
C LEU A 108 3.40 6.69 18.36
N GLY A 109 3.97 7.52 19.25
CA GLY A 109 3.20 8.52 20.01
C GLY A 109 2.28 7.91 21.08
N LEU A 110 2.54 6.67 21.48
CA LEU A 110 1.78 5.96 22.52
C LEU A 110 2.57 6.02 23.82
N GLY A 111 2.25 6.99 24.69
CA GLY A 111 2.83 7.10 26.04
C GLY A 111 2.64 5.83 26.89
#